data_AF-A0AAV1ZTF4-F1
#
_entry.id   AF-A0AAV1ZTF4-F1
#
_cell.length_a   1.000
_cell.length_b   1.000
_cell.length_c   1.000
_cell.angle_alpha   90.00
_cell.angle_beta   90.00
_cell.angle_gamma   90.00
#
_symmetry.space_group_name_H-M   'P 1'
#
loop_
_entity.id
_entity.type
_entity.pdbx_description
1 polymer ?
#
loop_
_entity_poly.entity_id
_entity_poly.type
_entity_poly.pdbx_seq_one_letter_code
_entity_poly.pdbx_strand_id
1 'polypeptide(L)'
;MDTTDDAVPSQTSSNNGLPPDFFDGNVSNANASIPPISAPETPMEENATAVPKSNDASLPEGFFDDPVLDAKARNIEYKDPVEEEWEKFQKAIAEETNVSKTIIEEDLEETVLERDIEQIDEQIHQWERVKNLQVLADDVKLKTVHKDGDNNESGNTDDDLDEDDLLDWRSKGVKKS
;
A
#
# COMPACT_ATOMS: atom_id res chain seq x y z
N MET A 1 4.43 49.36 13.53
CA MET A 1 5.59 49.82 12.75
C MET A 1 6.50 48.62 12.61
N ASP A 2 6.59 48.02 11.43
CA ASP A 2 7.81 48.10 10.62
C ASP A 2 7.47 47.57 9.22
N THR A 3 7.87 48.33 8.20
CA THR A 3 7.71 48.01 6.78
C THR A 3 8.99 48.47 6.13
N THR A 4 9.84 47.51 5.76
CA THR A 4 10.94 47.51 4.76
C THR A 4 11.62 46.14 4.96
N ASP A 5 12.15 45.43 3.98
CA ASP A 5 12.64 45.80 2.66
C ASP A 5 12.80 44.51 1.82
N ASP A 6 12.91 44.72 0.51
CA ASP A 6 13.18 43.78 -0.57
C ASP A 6 14.27 42.71 -0.31
N ALA A 7 14.06 41.49 -0.82
CA ALA A 7 15.05 40.81 -1.67
C ALA A 7 14.51 39.49 -2.26
N VAL A 8 14.36 39.50 -3.59
CA VAL A 8 14.27 38.32 -4.45
C VAL A 8 15.51 37.43 -4.22
N PRO A 9 15.37 36.13 -3.88
CA PRO A 9 16.52 35.24 -3.90
C PRO A 9 16.85 34.91 -5.36
N SER A 10 17.90 35.58 -5.84
CA SER A 10 18.62 35.27 -7.06
C SER A 10 19.07 33.81 -7.05
N GLN A 11 18.83 33.10 -8.16
CA GLN A 11 19.26 31.73 -8.37
C GLN A 11 20.78 31.63 -8.21
N THR A 12 21.23 31.07 -7.08
CA THR A 12 22.61 30.61 -6.94
C THR A 12 22.72 29.27 -7.67
N SER A 13 23.12 29.33 -8.94
CA SER A 13 23.56 28.16 -9.69
C SER A 13 24.80 27.58 -9.03
N SER A 14 24.57 26.56 -8.19
CA SER A 14 25.59 25.64 -7.73
C SER A 14 26.23 24.98 -8.96
N ASN A 15 27.51 25.30 -9.17
CA ASN A 15 28.38 24.67 -10.15
C ASN A 15 28.46 23.15 -9.92
N ASN A 16 27.54 22.41 -10.54
CA ASN A 16 27.71 20.99 -10.82
C ASN A 16 27.99 20.83 -12.33
N GLY A 17 29.28 20.73 -12.67
CA GLY A 17 29.78 19.88 -13.75
C GLY A 17 29.46 20.22 -15.22
N LEU A 18 28.87 21.36 -15.56
CA LEU A 18 28.59 21.73 -16.96
C LEU A 18 29.21 23.10 -17.31
N PRO A 19 29.85 23.23 -18.49
CA PRO A 19 30.38 24.52 -18.93
C PRO A 19 29.22 25.50 -19.22
N PRO A 20 29.39 26.79 -18.94
CA PRO A 20 28.32 27.80 -19.00
C PRO A 20 27.72 28.02 -20.39
N ASP A 21 28.37 27.48 -21.43
CA ASP A 21 28.03 27.68 -22.84
C ASP A 21 27.47 26.38 -23.49
N PHE A 22 27.13 25.36 -22.70
CA PHE A 22 26.63 24.08 -23.21
C PHE A 22 25.24 24.19 -23.86
N PHE A 23 24.38 25.08 -23.36
CA PHE A 23 22.99 25.23 -23.84
C PHE A 23 22.76 26.45 -24.75
N ASP A 24 23.78 27.27 -25.00
CA ASP A 24 23.66 28.47 -25.85
C ASP A 24 23.80 28.16 -27.36
N GLY A 25 23.93 26.88 -27.70
CA GLY A 25 23.84 26.39 -29.07
C GLY A 25 22.41 26.37 -29.60
N ASN A 26 22.01 27.46 -30.24
CA ASN A 26 20.88 27.53 -31.17
C ASN A 26 20.76 26.25 -32.02
N VAL A 27 19.69 25.49 -31.79
CA VAL A 27 19.32 24.27 -32.54
C VAL A 27 18.95 24.61 -33.98
N SER A 28 19.96 24.85 -34.80
CA SER A 28 19.84 24.81 -36.25
C SER A 28 21.16 24.35 -36.85
N ASN A 29 21.19 23.04 -37.14
CA ASN A 29 21.85 22.48 -38.31
C ASN A 29 23.36 22.76 -38.47
N ALA A 30 24.20 21.85 -37.96
CA ALA A 30 25.45 21.49 -38.64
C ALA A 30 26.00 20.18 -38.05
N ASN A 31 25.74 19.09 -38.76
CA ASN A 31 26.70 18.03 -39.09
C ASN A 31 28.01 18.07 -38.26
N ALA A 32 27.99 17.44 -37.09
CA ALA A 32 29.19 17.27 -36.27
C ALA A 32 30.12 16.26 -36.94
N SER A 33 31.26 16.79 -37.39
CA SER A 33 32.37 16.12 -38.05
C SER A 33 32.84 14.88 -37.28
N ILE A 34 32.60 13.71 -37.86
CA ILE A 34 33.24 12.45 -37.47
C ILE A 34 34.60 12.41 -38.21
N PRO A 35 35.75 12.31 -37.53
CA PRO A 35 37.03 12.10 -38.22
C PRO A 35 37.08 10.68 -38.81
N PRO A 36 37.48 10.49 -40.09
CA PRO A 36 37.61 9.16 -40.66
C PRO A 36 38.83 8.44 -40.08
N ILE A 37 38.60 7.42 -39.25
CA ILE A 37 39.63 6.45 -38.89
C ILE A 37 39.93 5.60 -40.13
N SER A 38 41.03 5.90 -40.79
CA SER A 38 41.68 5.00 -41.75
C SER A 38 42.24 3.80 -40.99
N ALA A 39 41.63 2.64 -41.16
CA ALA A 39 42.25 1.36 -40.82
C ALA A 39 42.80 0.73 -42.12
N PRO A 40 44.10 0.36 -42.17
CA PRO A 40 44.67 -0.30 -43.34
C PRO A 40 44.23 -1.77 -43.42
N GLU A 41 43.64 -2.14 -44.56
CA GLU A 41 43.44 -3.52 -44.99
C GLU A 41 44.79 -4.25 -45.07
N THR A 42 44.92 -5.39 -44.38
CA THR A 42 45.87 -6.45 -44.75
C THR A 42 45.30 -7.83 -44.37
N PRO A 43 45.65 -8.89 -45.12
CA PRO A 43 44.74 -9.98 -45.42
C PRO A 43 44.85 -11.17 -44.46
N MET A 44 43.72 -11.88 -44.38
CA MET A 44 43.52 -13.24 -43.88
C MET A 44 44.73 -14.16 -44.04
N GLU A 45 45.29 -14.62 -42.92
CA GLU A 45 46.23 -15.74 -42.88
C GLU A 45 45.64 -16.85 -42.02
N GLU A 46 45.17 -17.88 -42.73
CA GLU A 46 44.80 -19.20 -42.26
C GLU A 46 45.97 -19.81 -41.48
N ASN A 47 45.82 -19.99 -40.16
CA ASN A 47 46.68 -20.89 -39.42
C ASN A 47 45.83 -21.80 -38.53
N ALA A 48 45.45 -22.94 -39.12
CA ALA A 48 44.95 -24.10 -38.42
C ALA A 48 46.08 -24.70 -37.56
N THR A 49 46.27 -24.18 -36.35
CA THR A 49 47.08 -24.84 -35.33
C THR A 49 46.16 -25.63 -34.40
N ALA A 50 46.20 -26.95 -34.54
CA ALA A 50 45.56 -27.90 -33.65
C ALA A 50 46.09 -27.75 -32.22
N VAL A 51 45.23 -27.32 -31.30
CA VAL A 51 45.50 -27.28 -29.85
C VAL A 51 44.81 -28.48 -29.20
N PRO A 52 45.50 -29.24 -28.32
CA PRO A 52 44.96 -30.45 -27.71
C PRO A 52 43.77 -30.12 -26.81
N LYS A 53 42.76 -31.01 -26.85
CA LYS A 53 41.59 -31.03 -25.96
C LYS A 53 42.02 -31.02 -24.50
N SER A 54 42.07 -29.84 -23.89
CA SER A 54 41.99 -29.66 -22.45
C SER A 54 40.53 -29.37 -22.11
N ASN A 55 39.99 -30.06 -21.12
CA ASN A 55 38.60 -29.94 -20.68
C ASN A 55 38.33 -28.65 -19.88
N ASP A 56 39.09 -27.58 -20.16
CA ASP A 56 38.90 -26.22 -19.64
C ASP A 56 38.42 -25.25 -20.76
N ALA A 57 37.76 -25.80 -21.78
CA ALA A 57 37.25 -25.10 -22.94
C ALA A 57 35.96 -24.30 -22.64
N SER A 58 35.96 -23.48 -21.59
CA SER A 58 34.94 -22.43 -21.44
C SER A 58 35.33 -21.27 -22.34
N LEU A 59 34.51 -20.98 -23.35
CA LEU A 59 34.64 -19.80 -24.21
C LEU A 59 34.83 -18.53 -23.35
N PRO A 60 35.68 -17.55 -23.68
CA PRO A 60 35.75 -16.27 -22.96
C PRO A 60 34.38 -15.55 -22.91
N GLU A 61 34.12 -14.72 -21.92
CA GLU A 61 32.90 -13.88 -21.87
C GLU A 61 32.93 -12.87 -23.02
N GLY A 62 31.80 -12.71 -23.73
CA GLY A 62 31.73 -11.83 -24.91
C GLY A 62 32.46 -12.36 -26.14
N PHE A 63 32.54 -13.69 -26.28
CA PHE A 63 33.13 -14.33 -27.47
C PHE A 63 32.20 -14.26 -28.68
N PHE A 64 30.89 -14.30 -28.44
CA PHE A 64 29.91 -13.94 -29.46
C PHE A 64 29.58 -12.46 -29.36
N ASP A 65 29.66 -11.75 -30.49
CA ASP A 65 29.27 -10.33 -30.61
C ASP A 65 27.80 -10.08 -30.17
N ASP A 66 26.99 -11.15 -30.10
CA ASP A 66 25.63 -11.13 -29.56
C ASP A 66 25.59 -11.71 -28.12
N PRO A 67 25.25 -10.91 -27.09
CA PRO A 67 25.24 -11.35 -25.69
C PRO A 67 24.23 -12.48 -25.41
N VAL A 68 23.15 -12.55 -26.20
CA VAL A 68 22.15 -13.63 -26.13
C VAL A 68 22.73 -14.96 -26.64
N LEU A 69 23.56 -14.91 -27.68
CA LEU A 69 24.22 -16.09 -28.23
C LEU A 69 25.39 -16.53 -27.34
N ASP A 70 26.09 -15.59 -26.69
CA ASP A 70 27.15 -15.88 -25.72
C ASP A 70 26.60 -16.64 -24.49
N ALA A 71 25.53 -16.13 -23.88
CA ALA A 71 24.88 -16.76 -22.74
C ALA A 71 24.30 -18.14 -23.09
N LYS A 72 23.66 -18.27 -24.26
CA LYS A 72 23.14 -19.54 -24.76
C LYS A 72 24.25 -20.56 -25.04
N ALA A 73 25.39 -20.12 -25.58
CA ALA A 73 26.57 -20.97 -25.79
C ALA A 73 27.22 -21.42 -24.46
N ARG A 74 27.00 -20.66 -23.38
CA ARG A 74 27.38 -21.03 -22.00
C ARG A 74 26.31 -21.81 -21.24
N ASN A 75 25.15 -22.10 -21.84
CA ASN A 75 23.98 -22.69 -21.16
C ASN A 75 23.46 -21.86 -19.97
N ILE A 76 23.72 -20.54 -19.95
CA ILE A 76 23.22 -19.59 -18.95
C ILE A 76 22.07 -18.82 -19.60
N GLU A 77 20.92 -18.72 -18.93
CA GLU A 77 19.78 -17.94 -19.43
C GLU A 77 20.16 -16.45 -19.39
N TYR A 78 20.24 -15.80 -20.56
CA TYR A 78 20.41 -14.36 -20.64
C TYR A 78 19.17 -13.69 -20.05
N LYS A 79 19.30 -13.10 -18.86
CA LYS A 79 18.34 -12.12 -18.36
C LYS A 79 18.83 -10.75 -18.80
N ASP A 80 17.98 -10.03 -19.50
CA ASP A 80 18.27 -8.63 -19.85
C ASP A 80 18.46 -7.86 -18.54
N PRO A 81 19.61 -7.19 -18.32
CA PRO A 81 19.82 -6.38 -17.13
C PRO A 81 18.68 -5.38 -16.89
N VAL A 82 18.06 -4.89 -17.96
CA VAL A 82 16.91 -3.98 -17.90
C VAL A 82 15.67 -4.68 -17.35
N GLU A 83 15.40 -5.92 -17.75
CA GLU A 83 14.25 -6.68 -17.27
C GLU A 83 14.42 -7.08 -15.80
N GLU A 84 15.63 -7.46 -15.37
CA GLU A 84 15.89 -7.80 -13.97
C GLU A 84 15.73 -6.57 -13.06
N GLU A 85 16.23 -5.40 -13.48
CA GLU A 85 16.01 -4.13 -12.76
C GLU A 85 14.54 -3.71 -12.77
N TRP A 86 13.83 -3.96 -13.86
CA TRP A 86 12.41 -3.69 -13.98
C TRP A 86 11.55 -4.57 -13.06
N GLU A 87 11.81 -5.88 -13.00
CA GLU A 87 11.16 -6.80 -12.07
C GLU A 87 11.42 -6.39 -10.61
N LYS A 88 12.67 -5.99 -10.28
CA LYS A 88 13.02 -5.48 -8.95
C LYS A 88 12.25 -4.20 -8.61
N PHE A 89 12.11 -3.28 -9.56
CA PHE A 89 11.33 -2.06 -9.38
C PHE A 89 9.85 -2.36 -9.15
N GLN A 90 9.24 -3.21 -9.98
CA GLN A 90 7.84 -3.62 -9.81
C GLN A 90 7.59 -4.27 -8.46
N LYS A 91 8.50 -5.16 -8.03
CA LYS A 91 8.44 -5.80 -6.73
C LYS A 91 8.55 -4.78 -5.58
N ALA A 92 9.48 -3.83 -5.68
CA ALA A 92 9.64 -2.79 -4.66
C ALA A 92 8.39 -1.91 -4.54
N ILE A 93 7.81 -1.50 -5.67
CA ILE A 93 6.55 -0.73 -5.69
C ILE A 93 5.40 -1.52 -5.06
N ALA A 94 5.27 -2.80 -5.38
CA ALA A 94 4.22 -3.66 -4.82
C ALA A 94 4.42 -3.86 -3.31
N GLU A 95 5.66 -4.07 -2.85
CA GLU A 95 6.01 -4.23 -1.45
C GLU A 95 5.69 -2.96 -0.65
N GLU A 96 6.14 -1.80 -1.12
CA GLU A 96 5.88 -0.52 -0.44
C GLU A 96 4.38 -0.15 -0.42
N THR A 97 3.66 -0.46 -1.51
CA THR A 97 2.19 -0.31 -1.55
C THR A 97 1.51 -1.22 -0.52
N ASN A 98 1.98 -2.46 -0.38
CA ASN A 98 1.42 -3.40 0.59
C ASN A 98 1.71 -2.95 2.03
N VAL A 99 2.94 -2.54 2.32
CA VAL A 99 3.28 -1.99 3.65
C VAL A 99 2.40 -0.78 3.97
N SER A 100 2.24 0.14 3.02
CA SER A 100 1.39 1.31 3.19
C SER A 100 -0.06 0.92 3.47
N LYS A 101 -0.59 -0.08 2.75
CA LYS A 101 -1.95 -0.59 2.99
C LYS A 101 -2.07 -1.21 4.38
N THR A 102 -1.12 -2.04 4.79
CA THR A 102 -1.12 -2.70 6.10
C THR A 102 -1.13 -1.68 7.23
N ILE A 103 -0.33 -0.62 7.14
CA ILE A 103 -0.29 0.44 8.16
C ILE A 103 -1.65 1.13 8.29
N ILE A 104 -2.30 1.46 7.17
CA ILE A 104 -3.62 2.12 7.18
C ILE A 104 -4.70 1.19 7.75
N GLU A 105 -4.63 -0.10 7.42
CA GLU A 105 -5.58 -1.10 7.90
C GLU A 105 -5.45 -1.33 9.41
N GLU A 106 -4.22 -1.37 9.93
CA GLU A 106 -3.92 -1.49 11.36
C GLU A 106 -4.41 -0.27 12.15
N ASP A 107 -4.13 0.95 11.67
CA ASP A 107 -4.60 2.20 12.31
C ASP A 107 -6.14 2.24 12.36
N LEU A 108 -6.79 1.84 11.28
CA LEU A 108 -8.25 1.73 11.24
C LEU A 108 -8.77 0.71 12.25
N GLU A 109 -8.18 -0.49 12.31
CA GLU A 109 -8.55 -1.53 13.27
C GLU A 109 -8.42 -1.04 14.72
N GLU A 110 -7.32 -0.35 15.05
CA GLU A 110 -7.10 0.24 16.37
C GLU A 110 -8.19 1.25 16.73
N THR A 111 -8.56 2.15 15.81
CA THR A 111 -9.63 3.13 16.08
C THR A 111 -11.00 2.49 16.28
N VAL A 112 -11.29 1.41 15.53
CA VAL A 112 -12.54 0.65 15.70
C VAL A 112 -12.55 -0.06 17.04
N LEU A 113 -11.43 -0.68 17.41
CA LEU A 113 -11.32 -1.43 18.66
C LEU A 113 -11.51 -0.53 19.88
N GLU A 114 -10.92 0.67 19.89
CA GLU A 114 -11.09 1.64 20.98
C GLU A 114 -12.58 2.00 21.18
N ARG A 115 -13.28 2.30 20.09
CA ARG A 115 -14.72 2.59 20.10
C ARG A 115 -15.54 1.41 20.61
N ASP A 116 -15.18 0.20 20.19
CA ASP A 116 -15.88 -1.02 20.58
C ASP A 116 -15.67 -1.32 22.07
N ILE A 117 -14.49 -1.01 22.63
CA ILE A 117 -14.23 -1.10 24.08
C ILE A 117 -15.14 -0.16 24.85
N GLU A 118 -15.22 1.12 24.46
CA GLU A 118 -16.12 2.10 25.10
C GLU A 118 -17.58 1.62 25.06
N GLN A 119 -18.00 1.04 23.94
CA GLN A 119 -19.34 0.50 23.79
C GLN A 119 -19.59 -0.72 24.70
N ILE A 120 -18.61 -1.60 24.85
CA ILE A 120 -18.69 -2.75 25.76
C ILE A 120 -18.82 -2.28 27.21
N ASP A 121 -18.04 -1.29 27.62
CA ASP A 121 -18.10 -0.75 28.99
C ASP A 121 -19.47 -0.15 29.31
N GLU A 122 -20.05 0.60 28.37
CA GLU A 122 -21.41 1.10 28.50
C GLU A 122 -22.43 -0.05 28.64
N GLN A 123 -22.30 -1.10 27.82
CA GLN A 123 -23.16 -2.29 27.92
C GLN A 123 -23.03 -2.97 29.28
N ILE A 124 -21.82 -3.10 29.82
CA ILE A 124 -21.57 -3.66 31.14
C ILE A 124 -22.31 -2.85 32.20
N HIS A 125 -22.17 -1.52 32.19
CA HIS A 125 -22.86 -0.65 33.14
C HIS A 125 -24.39 -0.77 33.06
N GLN A 126 -24.94 -0.85 31.85
CA GLN A 126 -26.39 -1.02 31.68
C GLN A 126 -26.85 -2.41 32.18
N TRP A 127 -26.08 -3.46 31.92
CA TRP A 127 -26.40 -4.81 32.41
C TRP A 127 -26.30 -4.91 33.93
N GLU A 128 -25.30 -4.28 34.54
CA GLU A 128 -25.20 -4.17 36.00
C GLU A 128 -26.41 -3.46 36.59
N ARG A 129 -26.85 -2.36 35.97
CA ARG A 129 -28.07 -1.65 36.37
C ARG A 129 -29.31 -2.56 36.31
N VAL A 130 -29.51 -3.25 35.20
CA VAL A 130 -30.65 -4.18 35.03
C VAL A 130 -30.60 -5.29 36.08
N LYS A 131 -29.43 -5.88 36.32
CA LYS A 131 -29.24 -6.90 37.35
C LYS A 131 -29.57 -6.40 38.75
N ASN A 132 -29.12 -5.19 39.10
CA ASN A 132 -29.41 -4.58 40.39
C ASN A 132 -30.91 -4.30 40.57
N LEU A 133 -31.58 -3.82 39.52
CA LEU A 133 -33.03 -3.60 39.53
C LEU A 133 -33.80 -4.92 39.69
N GLN A 134 -33.35 -5.98 39.03
CA GLN A 134 -33.95 -7.31 39.17
C GLN A 134 -33.83 -7.81 40.61
N VAL A 135 -32.65 -7.69 41.23
CA VAL A 135 -32.44 -8.07 42.64
C VAL A 135 -33.36 -7.28 43.57
N LEU A 136 -33.47 -5.96 43.36
CA LEU A 136 -34.36 -5.11 44.15
C LEU A 136 -35.84 -5.48 43.93
N ALA A 137 -36.24 -5.74 42.69
CA ALA A 137 -37.60 -6.15 42.36
C ALA A 137 -37.94 -7.50 43.02
N ASP A 138 -37.01 -8.45 43.06
CA ASP A 138 -37.20 -9.75 43.70
C ASP A 138 -37.28 -9.62 45.23
N ASP A 139 -36.47 -8.76 45.86
CA ASP A 139 -36.58 -8.46 47.30
C ASP A 139 -37.92 -7.78 47.64
N VAL A 140 -38.37 -6.84 46.80
CA VAL A 140 -39.69 -6.23 46.95
C VAL A 140 -40.79 -7.27 46.78
N LYS A 141 -40.75 -8.10 45.74
CA LYS A 141 -41.73 -9.18 45.53
C LYS A 141 -41.77 -10.15 46.70
N LEU A 142 -40.62 -10.53 47.26
CA LEU A 142 -40.57 -11.38 48.44
C LEU A 142 -41.22 -10.70 49.65
N LYS A 143 -40.94 -9.42 49.88
CA LYS A 143 -41.55 -8.63 50.97
C LYS A 143 -43.04 -8.37 50.77
N THR A 144 -43.50 -8.13 49.55
CA THR A 144 -44.93 -7.96 49.25
C THR A 144 -45.66 -9.29 49.40
N VAL A 145 -45.14 -10.41 48.91
CA VAL A 145 -45.74 -11.74 49.17
C VAL A 145 -45.84 -12.05 50.68
N HIS A 146 -44.86 -11.60 51.48
CA HIS A 146 -44.94 -11.70 52.94
C HIS A 146 -45.94 -10.73 53.59
N LYS A 147 -46.35 -9.65 52.90
CA LYS A 147 -47.25 -8.59 53.38
C LYS A 147 -48.68 -8.72 52.83
N ASP A 148 -48.86 -9.31 51.67
CA ASP A 148 -50.14 -9.56 50.98
C ASP A 148 -50.88 -10.78 51.54
N GLY A 149 -50.34 -11.42 52.58
CA GLY A 149 -51.13 -12.22 53.52
C GLY A 149 -52.14 -11.39 54.35
N ASP A 150 -52.14 -10.05 54.25
CA ASP A 150 -52.97 -9.16 55.07
C ASP A 150 -53.77 -8.07 54.30
N ASN A 151 -53.60 -7.85 52.99
CA ASN A 151 -54.54 -6.98 52.25
C ASN A 151 -54.41 -7.11 50.73
N ASN A 152 -55.50 -7.48 50.06
CA ASN A 152 -55.57 -7.75 48.62
C ASN A 152 -56.52 -6.75 47.98
N GLU A 153 -56.01 -5.77 47.22
CA GLU A 153 -56.68 -5.19 46.05
C GLU A 153 -55.74 -4.21 45.32
N SER A 154 -55.31 -4.52 44.09
CA SER A 154 -54.78 -3.51 43.16
C SER A 154 -55.05 -3.92 41.72
N GLY A 155 -56.01 -3.24 41.09
CA GLY A 155 -56.24 -3.30 39.65
C GLY A 155 -55.20 -2.46 38.92
N ASN A 156 -54.44 -3.10 38.03
CA ASN A 156 -53.54 -2.45 37.08
C ASN A 156 -54.22 -2.45 35.71
N THR A 157 -54.51 -1.25 35.18
CA THR A 157 -54.98 -1.09 33.79
C THR A 157 -53.72 -0.92 32.95
N ASP A 158 -53.37 -1.96 32.20
CA ASP A 158 -52.26 -1.96 31.26
C ASP A 158 -52.75 -1.33 29.96
N ASP A 159 -52.03 -0.32 29.48
CA ASP A 159 -52.31 0.40 28.23
C ASP A 159 -51.67 -0.44 27.11
N ASP A 160 -52.44 -1.40 26.60
CA ASP A 160 -52.11 -2.29 25.47
C ASP A 160 -51.94 -1.47 24.18
N LEU A 161 -50.80 -0.81 24.04
CA LEU A 161 -50.34 -0.34 22.73
C LEU A 161 -49.86 -1.57 21.95
N ASP A 162 -50.69 -2.00 21.00
CA ASP A 162 -50.46 -3.16 20.13
C ASP A 162 -49.02 -3.13 19.56
N GLU A 163 -48.20 -4.13 19.93
CA GLU A 163 -46.80 -4.25 19.50
C GLU A 163 -46.64 -4.22 17.96
N ASP A 164 -47.71 -4.56 17.24
CA ASP A 164 -47.78 -4.57 15.79
C ASP A 164 -47.64 -3.16 15.17
N ASP A 165 -48.16 -2.11 15.81
CA ASP A 165 -48.05 -0.72 15.31
C ASP A 165 -46.62 -0.17 15.40
N LEU A 166 -45.78 -0.76 16.27
CA LEU A 166 -44.38 -0.35 16.47
C LEU A 166 -43.42 -0.93 15.43
N LEU A 167 -43.83 -1.91 14.60
CA LEU A 167 -42.97 -2.52 13.58
C LEU A 167 -43.02 -1.82 12.21
N ASP A 168 -44.00 -0.95 11.98
CA ASP A 168 -44.27 -0.35 10.66
C ASP A 168 -43.24 0.69 10.21
N TRP A 169 -42.40 1.20 11.10
CA TRP A 169 -41.35 2.17 10.76
C TRP A 169 -40.27 1.59 9.81
N ARG A 170 -40.13 0.26 9.72
CA ARG A 170 -39.17 -0.41 8.83
C ARG A 170 -39.74 -0.71 7.43
N SER A 171 -41.05 -0.56 7.24
CA SER A 171 -41.76 -0.93 6.01
C SER A 171 -41.65 0.16 4.93
N LYS A 172 -40.45 0.49 4.46
CA LYS A 172 -40.28 1.25 3.21
C LYS A 172 -40.46 0.31 2.01
N GLY A 173 -41.70 0.22 1.53
CA GLY A 173 -42.05 -0.55 0.34
C GLY A 173 -41.29 -0.08 -0.91
N VAL A 174 -40.53 -1.00 -1.52
CA VAL A 174 -39.96 -0.84 -2.86
C VAL A 174 -41.11 -0.91 -3.86
N LYS A 175 -41.53 0.25 -4.38
CA LYS A 175 -42.44 0.30 -5.53
C LYS A 175 -41.66 -0.19 -6.76
N LYS A 176 -41.93 -1.42 -7.21
CA LYS A 176 -41.47 -1.88 -8.53
C LYS A 176 -42.26 -1.10 -9.60
N SER A 177 -41.53 -0.32 -10.39
CA SER A 177 -42.01 0.36 -11.59
C SER A 177 -42.16 -0.61 -12.76
#